data_AF-A0A1S3YGU8-F1
#
_entry.id   AF-A0A1S3YGU8-F1
#
_cell.length_a   1.000
_cell.length_b   1.000
_cell.length_c   1.000
_cell.angle_alpha   90.00
_cell.angle_beta   90.00
_cell.angle_gamma   90.00
#
_symmetry.space_group_name_H-M   'P 1'
#
loop_
_entity.id
_entity.type
_entity.pdbx_description
1 polymer ?
#
loop_
_entity_poly.entity_id
_entity_poly.type
_entity_poly.pdbx_seq_one_letter_code
_entity_poly.pdbx_strand_id
1 'polypeptide(L)'
;MALYIDLNPQPYQKVYFHQYGERIHLISWTPPPSDAWKLNFASITTYGMVGGGFVLRDQFAFFKSAFASAFEGMNQAVEVELNTLQLGLCDAIEKGTDYLEVEGHSAETIQLITSQVAPTSPFVKFLVGKCIILLSSFKWVKIHPVSEFANEGALMLSRMALNHIGPRYWDGKPLLDISQILMEDVVGRWVDRRSNAVEVVEVDD
;
A
#
# COMPACT_ATOMS: atom_id res chain seq x y z
N MET A 1 -10.35 -19.71 -5.94
CA MET A 1 -9.85 -18.33 -5.76
C MET A 1 -10.59 -17.43 -6.72
N ALA A 2 -11.38 -16.49 -6.21
CA ALA A 2 -11.89 -15.39 -7.02
C ALA A 2 -10.92 -14.21 -6.85
N LEU A 3 -10.02 -14.03 -7.83
CA LEU A 3 -9.17 -12.84 -7.91
C LEU A 3 -9.98 -11.75 -8.59
N TYR A 4 -10.39 -10.74 -7.83
CA TYR A 4 -11.04 -9.56 -8.38
C TYR A 4 -9.97 -8.48 -8.55
N ILE A 5 -9.55 -8.28 -9.79
CA ILE A 5 -8.69 -7.15 -10.12
C ILE A 5 -9.63 -5.98 -10.42
N ASP A 6 -9.72 -5.06 -9.46
CA ASP A 6 -10.38 -3.79 -9.68
C ASP A 6 -9.33 -2.85 -10.27
N LEU A 7 -9.33 -2.73 -11.61
CA LEU A 7 -8.43 -1.83 -12.34
C LEU A 7 -8.86 -0.37 -12.26
N ASN A 8 -10.06 -0.13 -11.74
CA ASN A 8 -10.63 1.20 -11.56
C ASN A 8 -11.13 1.33 -10.12
N PRO A 9 -10.26 1.08 -9.12
CA PRO A 9 -10.67 1.26 -7.75
C PRO A 9 -11.04 2.72 -7.61
N GLN A 10 -12.27 2.97 -7.24
CA GLN A 10 -12.58 4.23 -6.61
C GLN A 10 -12.06 4.06 -5.17
N PRO A 11 -10.88 4.56 -4.77
CA PRO A 11 -10.85 5.04 -3.41
C PRO A 11 -11.91 6.14 -3.39
N TYR A 12 -12.88 6.07 -2.47
CA TYR A 12 -13.62 7.26 -2.08
C TYR A 12 -12.63 8.16 -1.34
N GLN A 13 -11.61 8.67 -2.05
CA GLN A 13 -10.91 9.87 -1.61
C GLN A 13 -11.99 10.95 -1.64
N LYS A 14 -12.67 11.10 -0.51
CA LYS A 14 -13.65 12.17 -0.37
C LYS A 14 -12.84 13.45 -0.30
N VAL A 15 -12.74 14.08 -1.45
CA VAL A 15 -12.09 15.36 -1.66
C VAL A 15 -13.12 16.43 -1.39
N TYR A 16 -12.92 17.18 -0.31
CA TYR A 16 -13.73 18.38 -0.05
C TYR A 16 -12.93 19.62 -0.41
N PHE A 17 -13.52 20.47 -1.24
CA PHE A 17 -12.91 21.73 -1.65
C PHE A 17 -13.26 22.85 -0.66
N HIS A 18 -12.25 23.66 -0.35
CA HIS A 18 -12.48 24.95 0.30
C HIS A 18 -12.90 26.01 -0.75
N GLN A 19 -13.63 27.05 -0.33
CA GLN A 19 -14.17 28.12 -1.20
C GLN A 19 -13.12 28.84 -2.07
N TYR A 20 -11.82 28.66 -1.78
CA TYR A 20 -10.71 29.26 -2.52
C TYR A 20 -9.80 28.26 -3.25
N GLY A 21 -10.15 26.96 -3.30
CA GLY A 21 -9.54 25.98 -4.21
C GLY A 21 -8.07 25.60 -3.97
N GLU A 22 -7.41 26.12 -2.92
CA GLU A 22 -6.00 25.84 -2.63
C GLU A 22 -5.77 24.58 -1.77
N ARG A 23 -6.79 24.15 -1.03
CA ARG A 23 -6.73 23.02 -0.09
C ARG A 23 -7.85 22.03 -0.30
N ILE A 24 -7.47 20.76 -0.21
CA ILE A 24 -8.35 19.60 -0.33
C ILE A 24 -8.36 18.89 1.02
N HIS A 25 -9.55 18.58 1.55
CA HIS A 25 -9.66 17.63 2.65
C HIS A 25 -9.70 16.23 2.05
N LEU A 26 -8.71 15.40 2.35
CA LEU A 26 -8.52 14.06 1.82
C LEU A 26 -8.80 13.02 2.91
N ILE A 27 -9.80 12.16 2.69
CA ILE A 27 -10.00 10.92 3.45
C ILE A 27 -9.44 9.77 2.61
N SER A 28 -8.30 9.21 3.01
CA SER A 28 -7.59 8.17 2.25
C SER A 28 -8.02 6.74 2.59
N TRP A 29 -8.69 6.53 3.71
CA TRP A 29 -9.19 5.22 4.11
C TRP A 29 -10.63 5.00 3.65
N THR A 30 -10.82 3.99 2.80
CA THR A 30 -12.14 3.37 2.58
C THR A 30 -12.14 2.00 3.24
N PRO A 31 -13.07 1.71 4.15
CA PRO A 31 -13.18 0.38 4.77
C PRO A 31 -13.31 -0.71 3.70
N PRO A 32 -12.55 -1.81 3.77
CA PRO A 32 -12.79 -2.98 2.94
C PRO A 32 -14.16 -3.62 3.29
N PRO A 33 -14.66 -4.57 2.48
CA PRO A 33 -15.85 -5.36 2.80
C PRO A 33 -15.77 -6.02 4.18
N SER A 34 -16.93 -6.40 4.75
CA SER A 34 -16.96 -7.07 6.05
C SER A 34 -16.05 -8.30 6.05
N ASP A 35 -15.27 -8.43 7.12
CA ASP A 35 -14.29 -9.50 7.39
C ASP A 35 -13.03 -9.49 6.51
N ALA A 36 -12.90 -8.49 5.61
CA ALA A 36 -11.68 -8.27 4.86
C ALA A 36 -10.71 -7.35 5.60
N TRP A 37 -9.43 -7.67 5.47
CA TRP A 37 -8.34 -6.82 5.94
C TRP A 37 -7.73 -6.08 4.76
N LYS A 38 -6.99 -5.01 5.05
CA LYS A 38 -6.32 -4.19 4.05
C LYS A 38 -4.82 -4.15 4.30
N LEU A 39 -4.07 -4.56 3.29
CA LEU A 39 -2.61 -4.52 3.25
C LEU A 39 -2.17 -3.37 2.32
N ASN A 40 -1.59 -2.33 2.91
CA ASN A 40 -0.92 -1.27 2.19
C ASN A 40 0.58 -1.56 2.16
N PHE A 41 1.22 -1.47 1.00
CA PHE A 41 2.67 -1.69 0.85
C PHE A 41 3.30 -0.59 -0.01
N ALA A 42 4.58 -0.34 0.23
CA ALA A 42 5.34 0.66 -0.52
C ALA A 42 6.84 0.34 -0.49
N SER A 43 7.57 0.94 -1.42
CA SER A 43 9.03 1.09 -1.34
C SER A 43 9.42 2.55 -1.55
N ILE A 44 10.63 2.94 -1.14
CA ILE A 44 11.22 4.23 -1.49
C ILE A 44 12.72 4.07 -1.73
N THR A 45 13.24 4.77 -2.74
CA THR A 45 14.67 4.84 -3.02
C THR A 45 15.20 6.21 -2.65
N THR A 46 16.26 6.27 -1.87
CA THR A 46 16.92 7.54 -1.49
C THR A 46 18.41 7.33 -1.34
N TYR A 47 19.21 8.14 -2.03
CA TYR A 47 20.69 8.06 -2.04
C TYR A 47 21.27 6.65 -2.30
N GLY A 48 20.61 5.87 -3.16
CA GLY A 48 21.05 4.50 -3.50
C GLY A 48 20.65 3.42 -2.49
N MET A 49 19.94 3.78 -1.41
CA MET A 49 19.32 2.83 -0.49
C MET A 49 17.84 2.67 -0.85
N VAL A 50 17.34 1.44 -0.73
CA VAL A 50 15.93 1.13 -0.97
C VAL A 50 15.29 0.59 0.31
N GLY A 51 14.27 1.28 0.79
CA GLY A 51 13.48 0.93 1.96
C GLY A 51 12.12 0.40 1.54
N GLY A 52 11.61 -0.61 2.25
CA GLY A 52 10.27 -1.14 2.06
C GLY A 52 9.50 -1.19 3.36
N GLY A 53 8.18 -1.04 3.26
CA GLY A 53 7.29 -1.06 4.41
C GLY A 53 5.85 -1.43 4.05
N PHE A 54 5.17 -2.08 4.98
CA PHE A 54 3.75 -2.38 4.86
C PHE A 54 3.00 -2.08 6.15
N VAL A 55 1.70 -1.81 6.04
CA VAL A 55 0.77 -1.73 7.16
C VAL A 55 -0.46 -2.59 6.87
N LEU A 56 -0.88 -3.36 7.86
CA LEU A 56 -2.05 -4.22 7.82
C LEU A 56 -3.10 -3.72 8.81
N ARG A 57 -4.33 -3.52 8.33
CA ARG A 57 -5.47 -3.02 9.10
C ARG A 57 -6.70 -3.90 8.85
N ASP A 58 -7.61 -4.03 9.81
CA ASP A 58 -8.92 -4.66 9.55
C ASP A 58 -9.97 -3.68 9.00
N GLN A 59 -11.19 -4.18 8.77
CA GLN A 59 -12.32 -3.37 8.28
C GLN A 59 -12.66 -2.16 9.15
N PHE A 60 -12.30 -2.16 10.44
CA PHE A 60 -12.56 -1.07 11.38
C PHE A 60 -11.37 -0.10 11.48
N ALA A 61 -10.41 -0.21 10.55
CA ALA A 61 -9.14 0.49 10.58
C ALA A 61 -8.26 0.15 11.80
N PHE A 62 -8.56 -0.91 12.54
CA PHE A 62 -7.70 -1.31 13.64
C PHE A 62 -6.40 -1.87 13.09
N PHE A 63 -5.30 -1.30 13.59
CA PHE A 63 -3.95 -1.75 13.29
C PHE A 63 -3.78 -3.22 13.70
N LYS A 64 -3.26 -4.03 12.77
CA LYS A 64 -2.87 -5.41 13.03
C LYS A 64 -1.36 -5.53 13.12
N SER A 65 -0.66 -5.04 12.11
CA SER A 65 0.79 -5.10 12.05
C SER A 65 1.37 -4.06 11.10
N ALA A 66 2.67 -3.84 11.23
CA ALA A 66 3.47 -3.12 10.28
C ALA A 66 4.90 -3.65 10.23
N PHE A 67 5.57 -3.34 9.13
CA PHE A 67 6.95 -3.69 8.89
C PHE A 67 7.70 -2.54 8.22
N ALA A 68 8.99 -2.44 8.52
CA ALA A 68 9.93 -1.57 7.82
C ALA A 68 11.32 -2.22 7.76
N SER A 69 11.94 -2.27 6.58
CA SER A 69 13.34 -2.69 6.43
C SER A 69 14.00 -2.08 5.22
N ALA A 70 15.27 -1.69 5.36
CA ALA A 70 16.14 -1.48 4.22
C ALA A 70 16.47 -2.85 3.61
N PHE A 71 16.62 -2.90 2.28
CA PHE A 71 16.96 -4.12 1.56
C PHE A 71 18.32 -3.96 0.89
N GLU A 72 19.31 -4.71 1.39
CA GLU A 72 20.64 -4.76 0.77
C GLU A 72 20.62 -5.67 -0.46
N GLY A 73 21.31 -5.26 -1.53
CA GLY A 73 21.47 -6.06 -2.74
C GLY A 73 20.25 -6.05 -3.69
N MET A 74 19.18 -5.33 -3.35
CA MET A 74 18.09 -4.99 -4.28
C MET A 74 18.26 -3.56 -4.75
N ASN A 75 18.47 -3.38 -6.05
CA ASN A 75 18.80 -2.07 -6.62
C ASN A 75 17.59 -1.40 -7.28
N GLN A 76 16.48 -2.13 -7.42
CA GLN A 76 15.28 -1.64 -8.08
C GLN A 76 14.12 -1.56 -7.08
N ALA A 77 13.38 -0.44 -7.11
CA ALA A 77 12.23 -0.22 -6.25
C ALA A 77 11.20 -1.36 -6.38
N VAL A 78 10.94 -1.83 -7.60
CA VAL A 78 10.02 -2.95 -7.89
C VAL A 78 10.41 -4.25 -7.18
N GLU A 79 11.70 -4.55 -7.03
CA GLU A 79 12.17 -5.76 -6.33
C GLU A 79 11.85 -5.68 -4.84
N VAL A 80 12.12 -4.52 -4.23
CA VAL A 80 11.83 -4.26 -2.81
C VAL A 80 10.34 -4.22 -2.55
N GLU A 81 9.57 -3.63 -3.45
CA GLU A 81 8.13 -3.51 -3.29
C GLU A 81 7.43 -4.88 -3.40
N LEU A 82 7.85 -5.72 -4.35
CA LEU A 82 7.39 -7.12 -4.44
C LEU A 82 7.78 -7.94 -3.20
N ASN A 83 9.00 -7.76 -2.68
CA ASN A 83 9.43 -8.47 -1.47
C ASN A 83 8.67 -7.98 -0.23
N THR A 84 8.39 -6.68 -0.15
CA THR A 84 7.58 -6.07 0.92
C THR A 84 6.14 -6.57 0.87
N LEU A 85 5.54 -6.65 -0.32
CA LEU A 85 4.24 -7.27 -0.53
C LEU A 85 4.27 -8.74 -0.08
N GLN A 86 5.27 -9.52 -0.48
CA GLN A 86 5.43 -10.91 -0.06
C GLN A 86 5.40 -11.05 1.47
N LEU A 87 6.15 -10.21 2.18
CA LEU A 87 6.18 -10.22 3.65
C LEU A 87 4.82 -9.87 4.26
N GLY A 88 4.14 -8.85 3.73
CA GLY A 88 2.81 -8.46 4.18
C GLY A 88 1.74 -9.54 3.94
N LEU A 89 1.83 -10.26 2.81
CA LEU A 89 0.96 -11.39 2.52
C LEU A 89 1.18 -12.55 3.49
N CYS A 90 2.44 -12.88 3.80
CA CYS A 90 2.75 -13.88 4.83
C CYS A 90 2.16 -13.50 6.19
N ASP A 91 2.34 -12.25 6.63
CA ASP A 91 1.82 -11.77 7.90
C ASP A 91 0.29 -11.83 7.97
N ALA A 92 -0.39 -11.45 6.87
CA ALA A 92 -1.85 -11.57 6.78
C ALA A 92 -2.33 -13.03 6.85
N ILE A 93 -1.63 -13.97 6.20
CA ILE A 93 -1.93 -15.41 6.26
C ILE A 93 -1.73 -15.93 7.70
N GLU A 94 -0.60 -15.59 8.33
CA GLU A 94 -0.28 -16.02 9.70
C GLU A 94 -1.31 -15.52 10.72
N LYS A 95 -1.86 -14.32 10.51
CA LYS A 95 -2.91 -13.74 11.34
C LYS A 95 -4.32 -14.26 11.02
N GLY A 96 -4.46 -15.08 9.98
CA GLY A 96 -5.67 -15.86 9.72
C GLY A 96 -6.79 -15.10 9.03
N THR A 97 -6.51 -14.02 8.28
CA THR A 97 -7.53 -13.43 7.42
C THR A 97 -7.70 -14.24 6.13
N ASP A 98 -8.96 -14.54 5.79
CA ASP A 98 -9.32 -15.22 4.54
C ASP A 98 -9.60 -14.25 3.38
N TYR A 99 -9.82 -12.96 3.69
CA TYR A 99 -10.28 -11.94 2.76
C TYR A 99 -9.34 -10.74 2.82
N LEU A 100 -8.77 -10.34 1.69
CA LEU A 100 -7.74 -9.31 1.65
C LEU A 100 -7.96 -8.27 0.54
N GLU A 101 -7.88 -7.00 0.89
CA GLU A 101 -7.61 -5.91 -0.06
C GLU A 101 -6.12 -5.56 -0.03
N VAL A 102 -5.51 -5.42 -1.19
CA VAL A 102 -4.10 -5.11 -1.38
C VAL A 102 -3.97 -3.81 -2.15
N GLU A 103 -3.31 -2.84 -1.54
CA GLU A 103 -3.12 -1.49 -2.07
C GLU A 103 -1.63 -1.14 -2.15
N GLY A 104 -1.22 -0.66 -3.32
CA GLY A 104 0.14 -0.17 -3.57
C GLY A 104 0.09 1.04 -4.51
N HIS A 105 1.13 1.87 -4.47
CA HIS A 105 1.18 3.08 -5.29
C HIS A 105 1.94 2.89 -6.61
N SER A 106 2.79 1.86 -6.71
CA SER A 106 3.50 1.54 -7.94
C SER A 106 2.58 0.82 -8.94
N ALA A 107 2.29 1.50 -10.04
CA ALA A 107 1.57 0.91 -11.16
C ALA A 107 2.29 -0.32 -11.73
N GLU A 108 3.63 -0.28 -11.81
CA GLU A 108 4.44 -1.41 -12.30
C GLU A 108 4.26 -2.65 -11.42
N THR A 109 4.38 -2.50 -10.10
CA THR A 109 4.24 -3.63 -9.16
C THR A 109 2.84 -4.22 -9.21
N ILE A 110 1.80 -3.38 -9.24
CA ILE A 110 0.40 -3.83 -9.37
C ILE A 110 0.18 -4.55 -10.70
N GLN A 111 0.67 -4.02 -11.82
CA GLN A 111 0.53 -4.64 -13.13
C GLN A 111 1.24 -6.01 -13.21
N LEU A 112 2.40 -6.15 -12.54
CA LEU A 112 3.13 -7.41 -12.49
C LEU A 112 2.36 -8.50 -11.73
N ILE A 113 1.89 -8.21 -10.52
CA ILE A 113 1.17 -9.22 -9.68
C ILE A 113 -0.22 -9.55 -10.21
N THR A 114 -0.80 -8.67 -11.03
CA THR A 114 -2.07 -8.90 -11.74
C THR A 114 -1.87 -9.48 -13.15
N SER A 115 -0.63 -9.84 -13.52
CA SER A 115 -0.27 -10.42 -14.82
C SER A 115 -0.64 -9.57 -16.05
N GLN A 116 -0.78 -8.25 -15.87
CA GLN A 116 -0.99 -7.31 -16.98
C GLN A 116 0.28 -7.06 -17.78
N VAL A 117 1.44 -7.14 -17.12
CA VAL A 117 2.76 -7.02 -17.76
C VAL A 117 3.65 -8.20 -17.38
N ALA A 118 4.57 -8.56 -18.28
CA ALA A 118 5.52 -9.63 -18.04
C ALA A 118 6.70 -9.13 -17.18
N PRO A 119 7.23 -9.98 -16.26
CA PRO A 119 8.44 -9.66 -15.52
C PRO A 119 9.64 -9.38 -16.43
N THR A 120 10.40 -8.34 -16.11
CA THR A 120 11.55 -7.87 -16.89
C THR A 120 12.83 -8.69 -16.64
N SER A 121 12.94 -9.37 -15.50
CA SER A 121 14.10 -10.18 -15.13
C SER A 121 13.70 -11.51 -14.45
N PRO A 122 14.60 -12.53 -14.44
CA PRO A 122 14.35 -13.78 -13.72
C PRO A 122 14.10 -13.59 -12.22
N PHE A 123 14.74 -12.60 -11.59
CA PHE A 123 14.57 -12.31 -10.17
C PHE A 123 13.20 -11.69 -9.89
N VAL A 124 12.78 -10.70 -10.70
CA VAL A 124 11.43 -10.13 -10.61
C VAL A 124 10.38 -11.22 -10.86
N LYS A 125 10.59 -12.10 -11.84
CA LYS A 125 9.69 -13.25 -12.11
C LYS A 125 9.56 -14.16 -10.90
N PHE A 126 10.66 -14.44 -10.20
CA PHE A 126 10.66 -15.23 -8.98
C PHE A 126 9.85 -14.57 -7.85
N LEU A 127 10.03 -13.27 -7.62
CA LEU A 127 9.29 -12.51 -6.60
C LEU A 127 7.79 -12.43 -6.92
N VAL A 128 7.43 -12.15 -8.18
CA VAL A 128 6.04 -12.16 -8.66
C VAL A 128 5.42 -13.54 -8.43
N GLY A 129 6.12 -14.62 -8.78
CA GLY A 129 5.64 -15.98 -8.56
C GLY A 129 5.33 -16.28 -7.09
N LYS A 130 6.18 -15.83 -6.15
CA LYS A 130 5.91 -15.95 -4.71
C LYS A 130 4.66 -15.20 -4.29
N CYS A 131 4.50 -13.96 -4.73
CA CYS A 131 3.32 -13.15 -4.41
C CYS A 131 2.04 -13.82 -4.92
N ILE A 132 2.02 -14.30 -6.17
CA ILE A 132 0.86 -15.00 -6.76
C ILE A 132 0.49 -16.25 -5.94
N ILE A 133 1.48 -17.06 -5.54
CA ILE A 133 1.25 -18.24 -4.69
C ILE A 133 0.59 -17.84 -3.35
N LEU A 134 1.12 -16.81 -2.68
CA LEU A 134 0.56 -16.34 -1.41
C LEU A 134 -0.85 -15.76 -1.59
N LEU A 135 -1.07 -14.94 -2.62
CA LEU A 135 -2.39 -14.40 -2.97
C LEU A 135 -3.42 -15.52 -3.20
N SER A 136 -2.99 -16.67 -3.71
CA SER A 136 -3.87 -17.84 -3.90
C SER A 136 -4.30 -18.56 -2.62
N SER A 137 -3.70 -18.22 -1.48
CA SER A 137 -4.05 -18.80 -0.18
C SER A 137 -5.31 -18.16 0.43
N PHE A 138 -5.69 -16.98 -0.05
CA PHE A 138 -6.89 -16.27 0.41
C PHE A 138 -8.13 -16.76 -0.35
N LYS A 139 -9.29 -16.77 0.32
CA LYS A 139 -10.58 -17.08 -0.31
C LYS A 139 -10.97 -16.00 -1.32
N TRP A 140 -10.64 -14.75 -1.00
CA TRP A 140 -10.89 -13.59 -1.83
C TRP A 140 -9.76 -12.58 -1.71
N VAL A 141 -9.35 -12.04 -2.85
CA VAL A 141 -8.42 -10.92 -2.89
C VAL A 141 -8.93 -9.86 -3.86
N LYS A 142 -8.88 -8.60 -3.42
CA LYS A 142 -8.95 -7.43 -4.29
C LYS A 142 -7.59 -6.74 -4.32
N ILE A 143 -7.06 -6.51 -5.51
CA ILE A 143 -5.80 -5.78 -5.70
C ILE A 143 -6.08 -4.54 -6.50
N HIS A 144 -5.58 -3.39 -6.05
CA HIS A 144 -5.80 -2.16 -6.77
C HIS A 144 -4.78 -1.06 -6.45
N PRO A 145 -4.47 -0.17 -7.41
CA PRO A 145 -3.54 0.92 -7.18
C PRO A 145 -4.19 2.03 -6.32
N VAL A 146 -3.35 2.80 -5.62
CA VAL A 146 -3.74 4.02 -4.90
C VAL A 146 -2.69 5.12 -5.12
N SER A 147 -3.04 6.39 -4.90
CA SER A 147 -2.03 7.46 -4.92
C SER A 147 -1.07 7.35 -3.74
N GLU A 148 0.13 7.92 -3.86
CA GLU A 148 1.09 8.01 -2.74
C GLU A 148 0.47 8.67 -1.51
N PHE A 149 -0.36 9.70 -1.69
CA PHE A 149 -1.08 10.34 -0.59
C PHE A 149 -1.98 9.36 0.17
N ALA A 150 -2.69 8.47 -0.52
CA ALA A 150 -3.52 7.47 0.14
C ALA A 150 -2.72 6.29 0.72
N ASN A 151 -1.43 6.18 0.39
CA ASN A 151 -0.55 5.13 0.83
C ASN A 151 0.53 5.63 1.82
N GLU A 152 0.32 6.81 2.41
CA GLU A 152 1.33 7.52 3.22
C GLU A 152 1.81 6.69 4.43
N GLY A 153 0.95 5.85 5.03
CA GLY A 153 1.35 4.97 6.13
C GLY A 153 2.44 3.98 5.73
N ALA A 154 2.30 3.33 4.58
CA ALA A 154 3.32 2.41 4.06
C ALA A 154 4.57 3.16 3.59
N LEU A 155 4.40 4.33 2.94
CA LEU A 155 5.52 5.18 2.51
C LEU A 155 6.35 5.69 3.68
N MET A 156 5.71 6.12 4.77
CA MET A 156 6.40 6.54 5.99
C MET A 156 7.23 5.40 6.56
N LEU A 157 6.69 4.18 6.64
CA LEU A 157 7.45 2.99 7.07
C LEU A 157 8.66 2.73 6.17
N SER A 158 8.51 2.85 4.85
CA SER A 158 9.63 2.72 3.90
C SER A 158 10.70 3.79 4.11
N ARG A 159 10.33 5.03 4.48
CA ARG A 159 11.28 6.10 4.83
C ARG A 159 11.99 5.83 6.16
N MET A 160 11.25 5.38 7.17
CA MET A 160 11.82 4.98 8.47
C MET A 160 12.85 3.86 8.29
N ALA A 161 12.58 2.93 7.38
CA ALA A 161 13.45 1.82 7.06
C ALA A 161 14.88 2.26 6.68
N LEU A 162 15.02 3.39 6.00
CA LEU A 162 16.33 3.94 5.59
C LEU A 162 17.18 4.43 6.75
N ASN A 163 16.57 4.71 7.90
CA ASN A 163 17.25 5.23 9.09
C ASN A 163 17.55 4.14 10.13
N HIS A 164 17.30 2.88 9.80
CA HIS A 164 17.45 1.76 10.73
C HIS A 164 18.26 0.62 10.13
N ILE A 165 19.05 -0.02 10.98
CA ILE A 165 19.76 -1.25 10.63
C ILE A 165 18.82 -2.43 10.90
N GLY A 166 18.52 -3.18 9.85
CA GLY A 166 17.73 -4.40 9.91
C GLY A 166 16.21 -4.20 9.98
N PRO A 167 15.46 -5.30 9.92
CA PRO A 167 14.01 -5.26 9.87
C PRO A 167 13.38 -4.87 11.21
N ARG A 168 12.29 -4.12 11.13
CA ARG A 168 11.43 -3.75 12.25
C ARG A 168 10.02 -4.27 12.01
N TYR A 169 9.43 -4.86 13.04
CA TYR A 169 8.08 -5.37 13.04
C TYR A 169 7.34 -4.79 14.23
N TRP A 170 6.09 -4.40 14.00
CA TRP A 170 5.16 -3.94 15.03
C TRP A 170 3.91 -4.78 14.94
N ASP A 171 3.47 -5.35 16.06
CA ASP A 171 2.28 -6.19 16.14
C ASP A 171 1.35 -5.62 17.21
N GLY A 172 0.06 -5.46 16.87
CA GLY A 172 -0.99 -4.97 17.76
C GLY A 172 -0.92 -3.50 18.18
N LYS A 173 0.23 -2.81 18.02
CA LYS A 173 0.34 -1.36 18.30
C LYS A 173 1.27 -0.63 17.31
N PRO A 174 0.80 0.43 16.62
CA PRO A 174 1.66 1.24 15.77
C PRO A 174 2.56 2.19 16.58
N LEU A 175 3.66 2.64 15.97
CA LEU A 175 4.43 3.79 16.47
C LEU A 175 3.60 5.07 16.43
N LEU A 176 3.99 6.09 17.19
CA LEU A 176 3.24 7.35 17.28
C LEU A 176 3.05 8.01 15.92
N ASP A 177 4.14 8.14 15.14
CA ASP A 177 4.11 8.79 13.81
C ASP A 177 3.19 8.03 12.84
N ILE A 178 3.20 6.70 12.89
CA ILE A 178 2.29 5.85 12.10
C ILE A 178 0.85 6.00 12.60
N SER A 179 0.63 5.98 13.93
CA SER A 179 -0.70 6.11 14.54
C SER A 179 -1.40 7.37 14.09
N GLN A 180 -0.67 8.49 14.00
CA GLN A 180 -1.21 9.76 13.52
C GLN A 180 -1.66 9.65 12.06
N ILE A 181 -0.81 9.11 11.18
CA ILE A 181 -1.15 8.93 9.75
C ILE A 181 -2.37 8.02 9.60
N LEU A 182 -2.43 6.90 10.32
CA LEU A 182 -3.55 5.97 10.24
C LEU A 182 -4.86 6.59 10.77
N MET A 183 -4.80 7.45 11.79
CA MET A 183 -5.96 8.22 12.23
C MET A 183 -6.41 9.21 11.14
N GLU A 184 -5.48 9.99 10.61
CA GLU A 184 -5.72 10.97 9.54
C GLU A 184 -6.29 10.32 8.27
N ASP A 185 -5.90 9.09 7.94
CA ASP A 185 -6.50 8.37 6.82
C ASP A 185 -8.01 8.18 6.99
N VAL A 186 -8.46 7.96 8.24
CA VAL A 186 -9.87 7.68 8.59
C VAL A 186 -10.67 8.96 8.76
N VAL A 187 -10.15 9.95 9.49
CA VAL A 187 -10.86 11.20 9.79
C VAL A 187 -10.71 12.25 8.68
N GLY A 188 -9.66 12.13 7.89
CA GLY A 188 -9.26 13.04 6.85
C GLY A 188 -8.18 14.03 7.28
N ARG A 189 -7.42 14.55 6.31
CA ARG A 189 -6.42 15.62 6.49
C ARG A 189 -6.45 16.63 5.35
N TRP A 190 -6.02 17.85 5.62
CA TRP A 190 -5.91 18.89 4.60
C TRP A 190 -4.59 18.77 3.84
N VAL A 191 -4.66 18.75 2.51
CA VAL A 191 -3.50 18.73 1.60
C VAL A 191 -3.57 19.93 0.65
N ASP A 192 -2.41 20.55 0.40
CA ASP A 192 -2.32 21.65 -0.56
C ASP A 192 -2.35 21.10 -2.00
N ARG A 193 -3.11 21.76 -2.88
CA ARG A 193 -3.32 21.32 -4.27
C ARG A 193 -2.03 21.30 -5.13
N ARG A 194 -0.94 21.92 -4.68
CA ARG A 194 0.27 22.17 -5.48
C ARG A 194 1.27 21.01 -5.54
N SER A 195 0.96 19.87 -4.91
CA SER A 195 1.82 18.68 -4.93
C SER A 195 1.28 17.66 -5.94
N ASN A 196 1.56 17.84 -7.23
CA ASN A 196 1.41 16.83 -8.30
C ASN A 196 0.03 16.13 -8.46
N ALA A 197 -1.09 16.83 -8.28
CA ALA A 197 -2.39 16.26 -8.62
C ALA A 197 -2.60 16.27 -10.14
N VAL A 198 -2.55 15.05 -10.71
CA VAL A 198 -3.16 14.65 -11.98
C VAL A 198 -4.50 15.35 -12.18
N GLU A 199 -4.69 15.95 -13.34
CA GLU A 199 -5.99 16.47 -13.79
C GLU A 199 -7.02 15.32 -13.78
N VAL A 200 -7.84 15.25 -12.74
CA VAL A 200 -9.13 14.57 -12.85
C VAL A 200 -10.06 15.59 -13.49
N VAL A 201 -10.18 15.50 -14.81
CA VAL A 201 -11.23 16.18 -15.57
C VAL A 201 -12.53 15.44 -15.24
N GLU A 202 -13.38 16.03 -14.42
CA GLU A 202 -14.80 15.69 -14.44
C GLU A 202 -15.36 16.17 -15.78
N VAL A 203 -15.70 15.22 -16.64
CA VAL A 203 -16.56 15.48 -17.80
C VAL A 203 -17.98 15.32 -17.28
N ASP A 204 -18.65 16.45 -17.03
CA ASP A 204 -20.10 16.49 -16.87
C ASP A 204 -20.76 16.27 -18.24
N ASP A 205 -21.82 15.46 -18.23
CA ASP A 205 -22.66 15.05 -19.38
C ASP A 205 -23.20 16.20 -20.24
#